data_AF-A0A950EN30-F1
#
_entry.id   AF-A0A950EN30-F1
#
_cell.length_a   1.000
_cell.length_b   1.000
_cell.length_c   1.000
_cell.angle_alpha   90.00
_cell.angle_beta   90.00
_cell.angle_gamma   90.00
#
_symmetry.space_group_name_H-M   'P 1'
#
loop_
_entity.id
_entity.type
_entity.pdbx_description
1 polymer ?
#
loop_
_entity_poly.entity_id
_entity_poly.type
_entity_poly.pdbx_seq_one_letter_code
_entity_poly.pdbx_strand_id
1 'polypeptide(L)'
;MADGLTAQQRYFFDLNGYLVLDGVLPRRDVEHLDAMVDAQRMLPPGPSIESQRFGDEFLRWDAGFRDLLDHPAVLPILRDLLGDYLRLDHAYGIRMASRSSGLGLHGGGTPFDPSQYYLHRGGRMYNGLTTVTWPLVDSAPGEGGFGCIPGSHKAAEPLPPEIPADWVREIPL
;
A
#
# COMPACT_ATOMS: atom_id res chain seq x y z
N MET A 1 -19.09 3.45 12.75
CA MET A 1 -17.65 3.18 12.92
C MET A 1 -17.38 1.87 12.23
N ALA A 2 -16.33 1.75 11.43
CA ALA A 2 -16.07 0.50 10.70
C ALA A 2 -15.63 -0.58 11.69
N ASP A 3 -16.31 -1.72 11.67
CA ASP A 3 -15.99 -2.88 12.50
C ASP A 3 -14.90 -3.71 11.81
N GLY A 4 -13.62 -3.49 12.17
CA GLY A 4 -12.48 -4.37 11.83
C GLY A 4 -12.45 -4.93 10.40
N LEU A 5 -11.89 -6.14 10.25
CA LEU A 5 -12.06 -6.94 9.03
C LEU A 5 -13.37 -7.73 9.08
N THR A 6 -14.18 -7.59 8.03
CA THR A 6 -15.30 -8.52 7.77
C THR A 6 -14.79 -9.94 7.46
N ALA A 7 -15.67 -10.93 7.52
CA ALA A 7 -15.31 -12.32 7.18
C ALA A 7 -14.82 -12.46 5.73
N GLN A 8 -15.45 -11.75 4.79
CA GLN A 8 -15.05 -11.75 3.38
C GLN A 8 -13.67 -11.11 3.20
N GLN A 9 -13.43 -9.94 3.82
CA GLN A 9 -12.12 -9.28 3.74
C GLN A 9 -11.03 -10.13 4.40
N ARG A 10 -11.32 -10.78 5.53
CA ARG A 10 -10.40 -11.68 6.21
C ARG A 10 -9.97 -12.84 5.31
N TYR A 11 -10.94 -13.49 4.66
CA TYR A 11 -10.67 -14.58 3.72
C TYR A 11 -9.90 -14.09 2.48
N PHE A 12 -10.29 -12.94 1.93
CA PHE A 12 -9.63 -12.38 0.75
C PHE A 12 -8.19 -11.98 1.03
N PHE A 13 -7.92 -11.33 2.17
CA PHE A 13 -6.57 -10.94 2.56
C PHE A 13 -5.70 -12.18 2.82
N ASP A 14 -6.19 -13.20 3.53
CA ASP A 14 -5.42 -14.45 3.69
C ASP A 14 -5.05 -15.05 2.33
N LEU A 15 -5.98 -15.08 1.38
CA LEU A 15 -5.73 -15.67 0.07
C LEU A 15 -4.73 -14.84 -0.76
N ASN A 16 -4.87 -13.51 -0.74
CA ASN A 16 -4.22 -12.65 -1.74
C ASN A 16 -3.11 -11.76 -1.18
N GLY A 17 -3.12 -11.43 0.11
CA GLY A 17 -2.13 -10.57 0.78
C GLY A 17 -2.40 -9.08 0.65
N TYR A 18 -3.56 -8.67 0.12
CA TYR A 18 -3.95 -7.27 -0.01
C TYR A 18 -5.46 -7.11 0.13
N LEU A 19 -5.90 -5.85 0.32
CA LEU A 19 -7.28 -5.43 0.26
C LEU A 19 -7.38 -4.12 -0.52
N VAL A 20 -8.51 -3.92 -1.19
CA VAL A 20 -8.89 -2.64 -1.79
C VAL A 20 -10.15 -2.16 -1.05
N LEU A 21 -10.13 -0.90 -0.62
CA LEU A 21 -11.25 -0.26 0.05
C LEU A 21 -11.73 0.91 -0.83
N ASP A 22 -12.84 0.70 -1.52
CA ASP A 22 -13.38 1.69 -2.45
C ASP A 22 -14.10 2.84 -1.73
N GLY A 23 -13.91 4.06 -2.23
CA GLY A 23 -14.68 5.23 -1.79
C GLY A 23 -14.44 5.63 -0.33
N VAL A 24 -13.27 5.31 0.23
CA VAL A 24 -12.92 5.67 1.61
C VAL A 24 -12.82 7.18 1.79
N LEU A 25 -12.16 7.86 0.85
CA LEU A 25 -12.09 9.32 0.82
C LEU A 25 -13.12 9.86 -0.18
N PRO A 26 -13.88 10.90 0.17
CA PRO A 26 -14.70 11.60 -0.79
C PRO A 26 -13.80 12.36 -1.78
N ARG A 27 -14.25 12.49 -3.03
CA ARG A 27 -13.49 13.13 -4.12
C ARG A 27 -12.89 14.49 -3.74
N ARG A 28 -13.64 15.33 -3.03
CA ARG A 28 -13.16 16.66 -2.59
C ARG A 28 -11.91 16.58 -1.70
N ASP A 29 -11.80 15.54 -0.86
CA ASP A 29 -10.69 15.40 0.08
C ASP A 29 -9.46 14.89 -0.68
N VAL A 30 -9.67 14.01 -1.67
CA VAL A 30 -8.62 13.58 -2.63
C VAL A 30 -8.08 14.78 -3.43
N GLU A 31 -8.97 15.56 -4.04
CA GLU A 31 -8.61 16.76 -4.81
C GLU A 31 -7.87 17.81 -3.95
N HIS A 32 -8.27 17.97 -2.69
CA HIS A 32 -7.57 18.86 -1.75
C HIS A 32 -6.14 18.39 -1.47
N LEU A 33 -5.96 17.10 -1.15
CA LEU A 33 -4.65 16.53 -0.86
C LEU A 33 -3.73 16.56 -2.09
N ASP A 34 -4.26 16.24 -3.27
CA ASP A 34 -3.52 16.33 -4.53
C ASP A 34 -3.03 17.76 -4.80
N ALA A 35 -3.91 18.76 -4.60
CA ALA A 35 -3.54 20.17 -4.73
C ALA A 35 -2.43 20.58 -3.73
N MET A 36 -2.37 19.97 -2.54
CA MET A 36 -1.28 20.20 -1.58
C MET A 36 0.05 19.62 -2.03
N VAL A 37 0.04 18.49 -2.75
CA VAL A 37 1.23 17.93 -3.41
C VAL A 37 1.71 18.87 -4.53
N ASP A 38 0.79 19.33 -5.38
CA ASP A 38 1.10 20.25 -6.48
C ASP A 38 1.63 21.61 -6.01
N ALA A 39 1.13 22.11 -4.87
CA ALA A 39 1.58 23.36 -4.27
C ALA A 39 3.07 23.34 -3.90
N GLN A 40 3.68 22.15 -3.71
CA GLN A 40 5.11 22.02 -3.43
C GLN A 40 5.99 22.28 -4.66
N ARG A 41 5.41 22.34 -5.86
CA ARG A 41 6.12 22.62 -7.13
C ARG A 41 7.35 21.74 -7.32
N MET A 42 7.24 20.46 -6.93
CA MET A 42 8.30 19.49 -7.12
C MET A 42 8.63 19.35 -8.61
N LEU A 43 9.93 19.21 -8.91
CA LEU A 43 10.36 18.89 -10.26
C LEU A 43 9.67 17.59 -10.73
N PRO A 44 9.38 17.46 -12.03
CA PRO A 44 8.91 16.19 -12.57
C PRO A 44 9.90 15.08 -12.21
N PRO A 45 9.41 13.90 -11.80
CA PRO A 45 10.30 12.80 -11.45
C PRO A 45 11.10 12.37 -12.69
N GLY A 46 12.34 11.99 -12.46
CA GLY A 46 13.18 11.36 -13.47
C GLY A 46 12.80 9.89 -13.68
N PRO A 47 13.64 9.12 -14.38
CA PRO A 47 13.35 7.71 -14.62
C PRO A 47 13.55 6.84 -13.37
N SER A 48 14.35 7.24 -12.38
CA SER A 48 14.67 6.39 -11.22
C SER A 48 13.59 6.43 -10.13
N ILE A 49 13.54 5.40 -9.28
CA ILE A 49 12.61 5.32 -8.14
C ILE A 49 12.87 6.43 -7.12
N GLU A 50 14.13 6.76 -6.87
CA GLU A 50 14.52 7.81 -5.92
C GLU A 50 13.98 9.16 -6.34
N SER A 51 13.97 9.43 -7.64
CA SER A 51 13.42 10.69 -8.18
C SER A 51 11.90 10.78 -8.12
N GLN A 52 11.21 9.64 -7.94
CA GLN A 52 9.76 9.57 -7.79
C GLN A 52 9.29 9.72 -6.34
N ARG A 53 10.17 9.48 -5.37
CA ARG A 53 9.83 9.48 -3.95
C ARG A 53 10.09 10.84 -3.31
N PHE A 54 9.17 11.25 -2.43
CA PHE A 54 9.38 12.33 -1.47
C PHE A 54 9.15 11.81 -0.05
N GLY A 55 9.88 12.36 0.92
CA GLY A 55 9.91 11.88 2.29
C GLY A 55 8.64 12.20 3.08
N ASP A 56 8.70 12.03 4.39
CA ASP A 56 7.56 12.22 5.30
C ASP A 56 7.21 13.69 5.56
N GLU A 57 7.90 14.63 4.91
CA GLU A 57 7.65 16.07 5.06
C GLU A 57 6.23 16.45 4.64
N PHE A 58 5.58 15.64 3.80
CA PHE A 58 4.19 15.83 3.40
C PHE A 58 3.22 15.85 4.57
N LEU A 59 3.54 15.16 5.67
CA LEU A 59 2.75 15.18 6.91
C LEU A 59 2.67 16.59 7.53
N ARG A 60 3.54 17.52 7.12
CA ARG A 60 3.56 18.91 7.58
C ARG A 60 2.88 19.88 6.61
N TRP A 61 2.58 19.46 5.38
CA TRP A 61 1.99 20.35 4.37
C TRP A 61 0.54 20.69 4.69
N ASP A 62 -0.23 19.71 5.19
CA ASP A 62 -1.63 19.86 5.53
C ASP A 62 -2.03 18.89 6.67
N ALA A 63 -3.08 19.22 7.43
CA ALA A 63 -3.61 18.32 8.46
C ALA A 63 -4.23 17.05 7.87
N GLY A 64 -4.83 17.14 6.69
CA GLY A 64 -5.50 16.01 6.03
C GLY A 64 -4.57 14.82 5.80
N PHE A 65 -3.26 15.04 5.53
CA PHE A 65 -2.29 13.94 5.44
C PHE A 65 -2.06 13.22 6.77
N ARG A 66 -2.13 13.93 7.89
CA ARG A 66 -2.01 13.33 9.23
C ARG A 66 -3.29 12.59 9.61
N ASP A 67 -4.44 13.10 9.20
CA ASP A 67 -5.74 12.45 9.41
C ASP A 67 -5.86 11.11 8.66
N LEU A 68 -5.00 10.84 7.66
CA LEU A 68 -4.90 9.54 7.00
C LEU A 68 -4.23 8.46 7.86
N LEU A 69 -3.35 8.84 8.80
CA LEU A 69 -2.52 7.89 9.56
C LEU A 69 -3.33 6.96 10.46
N ASP A 70 -4.43 7.47 11.01
CA ASP A 70 -5.34 6.76 11.91
C ASP A 70 -6.79 6.77 11.42
N HIS A 71 -6.96 6.92 10.10
CA HIS A 71 -8.27 7.06 9.46
C HIS A 71 -9.25 5.94 9.92
N PRO A 72 -10.48 6.29 10.31
CA PRO A 72 -11.40 5.36 10.97
C PRO A 72 -11.86 4.18 10.09
N ALA A 73 -11.69 4.26 8.78
CA ALA A 73 -11.95 3.16 7.85
C ALA A 73 -10.83 2.11 7.82
N VAL A 74 -9.60 2.48 8.24
CA VAL A 74 -8.40 1.65 8.07
C VAL A 74 -7.84 1.19 9.42
N LEU A 75 -7.85 2.06 10.44
CA LEU A 75 -7.27 1.74 11.75
C LEU A 75 -7.86 0.46 12.39
N PRO A 76 -9.18 0.19 12.37
CA PRO A 76 -9.73 -1.07 12.89
C PRO A 76 -9.21 -2.30 12.12
N ILE A 77 -9.05 -2.19 10.79
CA ILE A 77 -8.49 -3.26 9.95
C ILE A 77 -7.02 -3.51 10.30
N LEU A 78 -6.23 -2.44 10.48
CA LEU A 78 -4.83 -2.57 10.87
C LEU A 78 -4.67 -3.21 12.24
N ARG A 79 -5.54 -2.92 13.22
CA ARG A 79 -5.53 -3.60 14.53
C ARG A 79 -5.81 -5.09 14.41
N ASP A 80 -6.71 -5.50 13.52
CA ASP A 80 -6.98 -6.91 13.26
C ASP A 80 -5.77 -7.64 12.63
N LEU A 81 -4.99 -6.94 11.79
CA LEU A 81 -3.83 -7.49 11.09
C LEU A 81 -2.54 -7.46 11.93
N LEU A 82 -2.27 -6.36 12.62
CA LEU A 82 -0.99 -6.06 13.31
C LEU A 82 -1.11 -6.14 14.84
N GLY A 83 -2.32 -6.10 15.39
CA GLY A 83 -2.59 -5.98 16.83
C GLY A 83 -2.68 -4.53 17.32
N ASP A 84 -3.05 -4.37 18.59
CA ASP A 84 -3.38 -3.06 19.18
C ASP A 84 -2.18 -2.11 19.37
N TYR A 85 -0.96 -2.65 19.34
CA TYR A 85 0.29 -1.89 19.54
C TYR A 85 1.00 -1.57 18.22
N LEU A 86 0.25 -1.46 17.12
CA LEU A 86 0.81 -1.04 15.84
C LEU A 86 1.46 0.34 15.95
N ARG A 87 2.50 0.57 15.14
CA ARG A 87 3.18 1.86 15.03
C ARG A 87 3.39 2.20 13.56
N LEU A 88 3.49 3.49 13.26
CA LEU A 88 4.01 3.92 11.98
C LEU A 88 5.49 3.57 11.89
N ASP A 89 5.86 2.77 10.89
CA ASP A 89 7.26 2.43 10.63
C ASP A 89 7.96 3.53 9.83
N HIS A 90 7.38 3.88 8.68
CA HIS A 90 7.82 5.02 7.85
C HIS A 90 6.66 5.51 6.97
N ALA A 91 6.76 6.75 6.47
CA ALA A 91 5.83 7.35 5.54
C ALA A 91 6.60 8.03 4.40
N TYR A 92 6.04 7.98 3.20
CA TYR A 92 6.59 8.65 2.02
C TYR A 92 5.48 8.77 0.98
N GLY A 93 5.67 9.69 0.04
CA GLY A 93 4.83 9.78 -1.15
C GLY A 93 5.58 9.36 -2.41
N ILE A 94 4.82 9.00 -3.44
CA ILE A 94 5.33 8.65 -4.75
C ILE A 94 4.60 9.52 -5.78
N ARG A 95 5.38 10.15 -6.66
CA ARG A 95 4.90 10.81 -7.86
C ARG A 95 5.58 10.17 -9.06
N MET A 96 4.79 9.61 -9.96
CA MET A 96 5.26 8.97 -11.19
C MET A 96 5.07 9.89 -12.39
N ALA A 97 5.86 9.71 -13.44
CA ALA A 97 5.65 10.31 -14.74
C ALA A 97 5.68 9.24 -15.84
N SER A 98 5.24 9.60 -17.04
CA SER A 98 5.33 8.68 -18.17
C SER A 98 6.78 8.21 -18.36
N ARG A 99 6.95 6.89 -18.52
CA ARG A 99 8.26 6.22 -18.66
C ARG A 99 9.14 6.23 -17.41
N SER A 100 8.60 6.61 -16.25
CA SER A 100 9.23 6.30 -14.96
C SER A 100 9.44 4.79 -14.83
N SER A 101 10.57 4.38 -14.24
CA SER A 101 10.82 2.96 -13.95
C SER A 101 9.91 2.50 -12.81
N GLY A 102 9.39 1.28 -12.92
CA GLY A 102 8.70 0.59 -11.82
C GLY A 102 9.68 -0.02 -10.82
N LEU A 103 9.19 -0.31 -9.61
CA LEU A 103 9.92 -1.09 -8.62
C LEU A 103 9.90 -2.57 -9.01
N GLY A 104 10.99 -3.28 -8.71
CA GLY A 104 10.98 -4.75 -8.75
C GLY A 104 10.03 -5.32 -7.69
N LEU A 105 9.49 -6.51 -7.96
CA LEU A 105 8.66 -7.23 -6.98
C LEU A 105 9.49 -7.57 -5.72
N HIS A 106 8.93 -7.30 -4.55
CA HIS A 106 9.55 -7.52 -3.24
C HIS A 106 8.47 -7.77 -2.17
N GLY A 107 8.89 -8.13 -0.96
CA GLY A 107 7.98 -8.36 0.18
C GLY A 107 7.20 -9.67 0.13
N GLY A 108 7.70 -10.69 -0.60
CA GLY A 108 7.12 -12.04 -0.57
C GLY A 108 7.44 -12.79 0.73
N GLY A 109 6.81 -13.96 0.92
CA GLY A 109 7.00 -14.78 2.12
C GLY A 109 8.38 -15.46 2.24
N THR A 110 9.15 -15.52 1.15
CA THR A 110 10.46 -16.18 1.10
C THR A 110 11.49 -15.32 0.33
N PRO A 111 12.71 -15.09 0.89
CA PRO A 111 13.18 -15.57 2.19
C PRO A 111 12.39 -14.96 3.36
N PHE A 112 12.26 -15.71 4.45
CA PHE A 112 11.53 -15.26 5.62
C PHE A 112 12.17 -14.01 6.23
N ASP A 113 11.41 -12.91 6.30
CA ASP A 113 11.78 -11.68 7.00
C ASP A 113 10.96 -11.57 8.30
N PRO A 114 11.60 -11.69 9.49
CA PRO A 114 10.92 -11.54 10.77
C PRO A 114 10.22 -10.19 10.98
N SER A 115 10.56 -9.16 10.19
CA SER A 115 9.93 -7.84 10.26
C SER A 115 8.70 -7.71 9.36
N GLN A 116 8.51 -8.58 8.37
CA GLN A 116 7.43 -8.49 7.35
C GLN A 116 6.63 -9.79 7.21
N TYR A 117 6.70 -10.67 8.21
CA TYR A 117 6.09 -11.99 8.17
C TYR A 117 4.56 -11.96 8.05
N TYR A 118 4.00 -13.06 7.54
CA TYR A 118 2.59 -13.41 7.63
C TYR A 118 2.42 -14.76 8.36
N LEU A 119 1.52 -14.82 9.34
CA LEU A 119 1.13 -16.05 10.00
C LEU A 119 -0.37 -16.06 10.30
N HIS A 120 -1.06 -17.14 9.95
CA HIS A 120 -2.44 -17.37 10.39
C HIS A 120 -2.50 -18.54 11.38
N ARG A 121 -2.78 -18.26 12.66
CA ARG A 121 -2.80 -19.29 13.71
C ARG A 121 -3.95 -19.04 14.70
N GLY A 122 -4.69 -20.10 15.03
CA GLY A 122 -5.77 -20.02 16.01
C GLY A 122 -6.91 -19.08 15.59
N GLY A 123 -7.21 -19.01 14.29
CA GLY A 123 -8.27 -18.13 13.77
C GLY A 123 -7.89 -16.65 13.65
N ARG A 124 -6.62 -16.29 13.90
CA ARG A 124 -6.12 -14.91 13.86
C ARG A 124 -4.93 -14.79 12.91
N MET A 125 -4.89 -13.66 12.20
CA MET A 125 -3.73 -13.23 11.42
C MET A 125 -2.74 -12.46 12.29
N TYR A 126 -1.46 -12.65 11.99
CA TYR A 126 -0.34 -11.93 12.57
C TYR A 126 0.55 -11.49 11.42
N ASN A 127 0.80 -10.18 11.35
CA ASN A 127 1.57 -9.55 10.29
C ASN A 127 2.71 -8.75 10.93
N GLY A 128 3.90 -8.79 10.33
CA GLY A 128 5.03 -7.96 10.77
C GLY A 128 4.95 -6.53 10.28
N LEU A 129 4.47 -6.35 9.04
CA LEU A 129 4.35 -5.07 8.36
C LEU A 129 3.10 -5.07 7.47
N THR A 130 2.43 -3.92 7.36
CA THR A 130 1.33 -3.73 6.41
C THR A 130 1.39 -2.30 5.91
N THR A 131 1.43 -2.14 4.59
CA THR A 131 1.44 -0.83 3.93
C THR A 131 0.03 -0.39 3.61
N VAL A 132 -0.28 0.88 3.89
CA VAL A 132 -1.52 1.55 3.43
C VAL A 132 -1.14 2.59 2.39
N THR A 133 -1.70 2.46 1.20
CA THR A 133 -1.49 3.41 0.11
C THR A 133 -2.78 4.19 -0.13
N TRP A 134 -2.66 5.52 -0.21
CA TRP A 134 -3.76 6.42 -0.55
C TRP A 134 -3.50 7.02 -1.94
N PRO A 135 -4.17 6.52 -3.00
CA PRO A 135 -4.09 7.11 -4.33
C PRO A 135 -4.71 8.51 -4.30
N LEU A 136 -3.99 9.49 -4.85
CA LEU A 136 -4.51 10.85 -5.02
C LEU A 136 -4.90 11.15 -6.48
N VAL A 137 -4.50 10.27 -7.39
CA VAL A 137 -4.82 10.29 -8.81
C VAL A 137 -5.16 8.87 -9.25
N ASP A 138 -6.04 8.74 -10.23
CA ASP A 138 -6.42 7.45 -10.80
C ASP A 138 -5.21 6.78 -11.48
N SER A 139 -5.09 5.47 -11.37
CA SER A 139 -4.07 4.68 -12.06
C SER A 139 -4.71 3.52 -12.83
N ALA A 140 -4.93 3.69 -14.13
CA ALA A 140 -5.48 2.62 -14.96
C ALA A 140 -4.42 1.53 -15.25
N PRO A 141 -4.85 0.31 -15.67
CA PRO A 141 -3.91 -0.71 -16.10
C PRO A 141 -2.94 -0.20 -17.18
N GLY A 142 -1.65 -0.45 -16.98
CA GLY A 142 -0.55 0.00 -17.83
C GLY A 142 -0.06 1.44 -17.57
N GLU A 143 -0.69 2.20 -16.66
CA GLU A 143 -0.26 3.57 -16.33
C GLU A 143 0.71 3.63 -15.13
N GLY A 144 0.99 2.50 -14.50
CA GLY A 144 1.78 2.38 -13.29
C GLY A 144 0.92 2.04 -12.09
N GLY A 145 1.37 2.42 -10.89
CA GLY A 145 0.64 2.17 -9.64
C GLY A 145 1.05 0.88 -8.94
N PHE A 146 0.13 0.34 -8.14
CA PHE A 146 0.40 -0.85 -7.33
C PHE A 146 0.15 -2.13 -8.13
N GLY A 147 1.13 -3.03 -8.09
CA GLY A 147 1.02 -4.37 -8.65
C GLY A 147 1.59 -5.41 -7.69
N CYS A 148 1.02 -6.60 -7.68
CA CYS A 148 1.45 -7.69 -6.82
C CYS A 148 1.22 -9.06 -7.47
N ILE A 149 1.86 -10.10 -6.94
CA ILE A 149 1.47 -11.48 -7.21
C ILE A 149 0.55 -11.93 -6.06
N PRO A 150 -0.75 -12.15 -6.29
CA PRO A 150 -1.65 -12.54 -5.22
C PRO A 150 -1.18 -13.83 -4.53
N GLY A 151 -1.16 -13.83 -3.20
CA GLY A 151 -0.73 -14.97 -2.39
C GLY A 151 0.78 -15.08 -2.16
N SER A 152 1.60 -14.25 -2.79
CA SER A 152 3.07 -14.31 -2.64
C SER A 152 3.56 -13.98 -1.22
N HIS A 153 2.80 -13.20 -0.44
CA HIS A 153 3.06 -12.87 0.96
C HIS A 153 3.21 -14.10 1.89
N LYS A 154 2.69 -15.26 1.46
CA LYS A 154 2.79 -16.54 2.18
C LYS A 154 3.46 -17.65 1.36
N ALA A 155 4.13 -17.29 0.26
CA ALA A 155 4.87 -18.25 -0.55
C ALA A 155 6.03 -18.86 0.24
N ALA A 156 6.16 -20.19 0.17
CA ALA A 156 7.24 -20.95 0.81
C ALA A 156 8.50 -21.07 -0.06
N GLU A 157 8.40 -20.73 -1.34
CA GLU A 157 9.51 -20.73 -2.29
C GLU A 157 9.90 -19.29 -2.62
N PRO A 158 11.20 -19.01 -2.87
CA PRO A 158 11.64 -17.69 -3.29
C PRO A 158 11.03 -17.31 -4.64
N LEU A 159 10.94 -16.01 -4.90
CA LEU A 159 10.53 -15.50 -6.20
C LEU A 159 11.51 -16.02 -7.28
N PRO A 160 11.02 -16.65 -8.37
CA PRO A 160 11.88 -17.13 -9.44
C PRO A 160 12.52 -15.96 -10.21
N PRO A 161 13.66 -16.18 -10.89
CA PRO A 161 14.34 -15.14 -11.67
C PRO A 161 13.51 -14.68 -12.89
N GLU A 162 12.68 -15.57 -13.44
CA GLU A 162 11.76 -15.28 -14.54
C GLU A 162 10.33 -15.37 -14.02
N ILE A 163 9.54 -14.32 -14.23
CA ILE A 163 8.18 -14.19 -13.72
C ILE A 163 7.25 -14.07 -14.93
N PRO A 164 6.32 -15.02 -15.12
CA PRO A 164 5.28 -14.88 -16.13
C PRO A 164 4.46 -13.60 -15.88
N ALA A 165 4.26 -12.81 -16.93
CA ALA A 165 3.59 -11.51 -16.81
C ALA A 165 2.16 -11.62 -16.27
N ASP A 166 1.47 -12.73 -16.55
CA ASP A 166 0.11 -13.02 -16.11
C ASP A 166 -0.01 -13.37 -14.61
N TRP A 167 1.11 -13.59 -13.92
CA TRP A 167 1.12 -13.75 -12.46
C TRP A 167 1.01 -12.41 -11.74
N VAL A 168 1.48 -11.33 -12.38
CA VAL A 168 1.45 -9.99 -11.81
C VAL A 168 0.09 -9.40 -12.08
N ARG A 169 -0.60 -9.04 -11.01
CA ARG A 169 -1.87 -8.34 -11.05
C ARG A 169 -1.63 -6.88 -10.73
N GLU A 170 -1.86 -6.02 -11.72
CA GLU A 170 -2.03 -4.59 -11.49
C GLU A 170 -3.36 -4.37 -10.76
N ILE A 171 -3.33 -3.52 -9.73
CA ILE A 171 -4.49 -3.16 -8.94
C ILE A 171 -4.84 -1.71 -9.31
N PRO A 172 -5.90 -1.50 -10.11
CA PRO A 172 -6.40 -0.17 -10.37
C PRO A 172 -6.89 0.43 -9.06
N LEU A 173 -6.49 1.67 -8.81
CA LEU A 173 -6.76 2.41 -7.58
C LEU A 173 -7.10 3.87 -7.91
#